data_AF-A0A9D9NBB6-F1
#
_entry.id   AF-A0A9D9NBB6-F1
#
_cell.length_a   1.000
_cell.length_b   1.000
_cell.length_c   1.000
_cell.angle_alpha   90.00
_cell.angle_beta   90.00
_cell.angle_gamma   90.00
#
_symmetry.space_group_name_H-M   'P 1'
#
loop_
_entity.id
_entity.type
_entity.pdbx_description
1 polymer ?
#
loop_
_entity_poly.entity_id
_entity_poly.type
_entity_poly.pdbx_seq_one_letter_code
_entity_poly.pdbx_strand_id
1 'polypeptide(L)'
;SYSFRREGHYDIYQVEQNFTQPLKIVVRTNAGGGAYLDVEGSDEAVQTIVVDRRKLPAPLRHKTIRSEKDKSMSPKYMTAMGLDDVSRDAAERTRTVDISRWFNSNVDDIFRNEYLSPRPPFTSLELPMQGAGDWCTPHVRPEIEDDGLRSLVRDGLFDTGLGVRFLTPAEGHNIIYTSLWDNYPDSVTVELDGKARYAYLLLAGSTQNMQSRIDNGRVTVRYTDGSCDIMPLENPVNWCPIHQDYYTDDHAFWVAPKKPYRVIFSDGSVSRDIDVDFYAAAENTDMNGGGTTGPGLDAVKVTDRGIPGGAAQILKMPLTPGKTLESLTLTTLSNDVVIGLMAVTLEK
;
A
#
# COMPACT_ATOMS: atom_id res chain seq x y z
N SER A 1 35.85 30.67 -3.88
CA SER A 1 36.47 29.48 -3.29
C SER A 1 36.36 29.58 -1.77
N TYR A 2 36.49 28.46 -1.05
CA TYR A 2 36.62 28.54 0.41
C TYR A 2 37.54 27.44 0.93
N SER A 3 38.12 27.66 2.10
CA SER A 3 38.81 26.65 2.90
C SER A 3 38.19 26.59 4.30
N PHE A 4 38.27 25.42 4.91
CA PHE A 4 37.76 25.17 6.25
C PHE A 4 38.84 24.49 7.07
N ARG A 5 38.99 24.92 8.32
CA ARG A 5 39.75 24.17 9.33
C ARG A 5 39.11 24.34 10.71
N ARG A 6 39.32 23.33 11.55
CA ARG A 6 38.88 23.34 12.95
C ARG A 6 40.08 23.45 13.88
N GLU A 7 40.06 24.43 14.76
CA GLU A 7 41.07 24.64 15.81
C GLU A 7 40.38 24.60 17.17
N GLY A 8 40.44 23.45 17.84
CA GLY A 8 39.74 23.22 19.11
C GLY A 8 38.22 23.44 18.97
N HIS A 9 37.70 24.49 19.61
CA HIS A 9 36.28 24.85 19.57
C HIS A 9 35.92 25.84 18.46
N TYR A 10 36.87 26.21 17.60
CA TYR A 10 36.63 27.19 16.55
C TYR A 10 36.61 26.52 15.17
N ASP A 11 35.55 26.80 14.42
CA ASP A 11 35.44 26.49 13.00
C ASP A 11 35.83 27.74 12.21
N ILE A 12 36.89 27.66 11.42
CA ILE A 12 37.47 28.79 10.69
C ILE A 12 37.23 28.56 9.20
N TYR A 13 36.49 29.46 8.58
CA TYR A 13 36.20 29.49 7.16
C TYR A 13 36.94 30.66 6.52
N GLN A 14 37.80 30.39 5.54
CA GLN A 14 38.35 31.44 4.68
C GLN A 14 37.57 31.40 3.38
N VAL A 15 36.89 32.50 3.04
CA VAL A 15 36.01 32.59 1.88
C VAL A 15 36.55 33.67 0.95
N GLU A 16 36.76 33.31 -0.30
CA GLU A 16 37.02 34.24 -1.40
C GLU A 16 35.81 34.20 -2.34
N GLN A 17 35.07 35.28 -2.42
CA GLN A 17 33.86 35.37 -3.22
C GLN A 17 34.14 36.02 -4.58
N ASN A 18 33.54 35.46 -5.63
CA ASN A 18 33.69 35.91 -7.02
C ASN A 18 32.36 36.46 -7.57
N PHE A 19 31.46 36.90 -6.70
CA PHE A 19 30.23 37.55 -7.13
C PHE A 19 30.54 38.92 -7.73
N THR A 20 29.81 39.30 -8.79
CA THR A 20 29.97 40.61 -9.45
C THR A 20 29.75 41.78 -8.48
N GLN A 21 28.87 41.59 -7.49
CA GLN A 21 28.73 42.45 -6.33
C GLN A 21 28.99 41.59 -5.09
N PRO A 22 29.98 41.94 -4.24
CA PRO A 22 30.23 41.19 -3.03
C PRO A 22 29.01 41.12 -2.12
N LEU A 23 28.74 39.93 -1.59
CA LEU A 23 27.59 39.63 -0.75
C LEU A 23 28.04 39.38 0.69
N LYS A 24 27.17 39.72 1.65
CA LYS A 24 27.35 39.31 3.05
C LYS A 24 27.18 37.80 3.17
N ILE A 25 28.21 37.10 3.62
CA ILE A 25 28.18 35.64 3.82
C ILE A 25 27.78 35.33 5.27
N VAL A 26 26.87 34.39 5.49
CA VAL A 26 26.48 33.91 6.83
C VAL A 26 26.75 32.41 6.93
N VAL A 27 27.53 32.01 7.94
CA VAL A 27 27.77 30.60 8.24
C VAL A 27 26.78 30.15 9.31
N ARG A 28 25.83 29.30 8.92
CA ARG A 28 24.89 28.64 9.83
C ARG A 28 25.44 27.31 10.31
N THR A 29 25.70 27.20 11.61
CA THR A 29 26.16 25.95 12.24
C THR A 29 25.03 25.30 13.02
N ASN A 30 24.70 24.05 12.68
CA ASN A 30 23.60 23.30 13.29
C ASN A 30 23.99 22.80 14.70
N ALA A 31 23.15 23.08 15.69
CA ALA A 31 23.30 22.65 17.08
C ALA A 31 22.37 21.47 17.46
N GLY A 32 21.49 21.04 16.56
CA GLY A 32 20.57 19.92 16.71
C GLY A 32 19.12 20.33 17.01
N GLY A 33 18.16 19.52 16.54
CA GLY A 33 16.72 19.75 16.78
C GLY A 33 16.13 20.99 16.08
N GLY A 34 16.86 21.60 15.16
CA GLY A 34 16.51 22.88 14.54
C GLY A 34 17.14 24.10 15.21
N ALA A 35 17.88 23.93 16.32
CA ALA A 35 18.71 24.98 16.88
C ALA A 35 19.95 25.21 16.00
N TYR A 36 20.36 26.46 15.84
CA TYR A 36 21.55 26.82 15.07
C TYR A 36 22.20 28.10 15.62
N LEU A 37 23.45 28.32 15.22
CA LEU A 37 24.18 29.57 15.41
C LEU A 37 24.53 30.12 14.03
N ASP A 38 24.09 31.34 13.75
CA ASP A 38 24.54 32.11 12.59
C ASP A 38 25.71 32.99 12.99
N VAL A 39 26.79 32.91 12.21
CA VAL A 39 27.92 33.83 12.31
C VAL A 39 27.99 34.59 11.00
N GLU A 40 27.75 35.88 11.11
CA GLU A 40 27.80 36.80 9.99
C GLU A 40 29.26 37.13 9.65
N GLY A 41 29.61 36.96 8.39
CA GLY A 41 30.80 37.54 7.78
C GLY A 41 30.54 38.94 7.25
N SER A 42 31.34 39.35 6.27
CA SER A 42 31.26 40.66 5.62
C SER A 42 30.87 40.53 4.15
N ASP A 43 30.72 41.66 3.48
CA ASP A 43 30.67 41.79 2.02
C ASP A 43 32.07 42.00 1.41
N GLU A 44 33.15 41.65 2.12
CA GLU A 44 34.49 41.73 1.54
C GLU A 44 34.77 40.55 0.59
N ALA A 45 35.53 40.80 -0.48
CA ALA A 45 35.88 39.79 -1.47
C ALA A 45 36.64 38.60 -0.86
N VAL A 46 37.45 38.83 0.18
CA VAL A 46 38.15 37.80 0.95
C VAL A 46 37.84 38.01 2.42
N GLN A 47 37.32 37.00 3.10
CA GLN A 47 36.90 37.09 4.50
C GLN A 47 37.23 35.83 5.28
N THR A 48 37.49 36.01 6.59
CA THR A 48 37.64 34.89 7.53
C THR A 48 36.47 34.91 8.50
N ILE A 49 35.63 33.89 8.45
CA ILE A 49 34.48 33.72 9.35
C ILE A 49 34.86 32.68 10.40
N VAL A 50 34.74 33.05 11.68
CA VAL A 50 35.11 32.18 12.82
C VAL A 50 33.86 31.86 13.64
N VAL A 51 33.47 30.59 13.65
CA VAL A 51 32.38 30.10 14.50
C VAL A 51 32.96 29.55 15.79
N ASP A 52 32.56 30.14 16.92
CA ASP A 52 32.85 29.60 18.25
C ASP A 52 31.79 28.58 18.65
N ARG A 53 32.14 27.29 18.59
CA ARG A 53 31.22 26.19 18.89
C ARG A 53 30.73 26.18 20.33
N ARG A 54 31.40 26.87 21.26
CA ARG A 54 30.93 27.00 22.65
C ARG A 54 29.70 27.91 22.76
N LYS A 55 29.45 28.73 21.74
CA LYS A 55 28.26 29.58 21.63
C LYS A 55 27.09 28.86 20.95
N LEU A 56 27.26 27.60 20.54
CA LEU A 56 26.13 26.83 20.01
C LEU A 56 25.07 26.69 21.10
N PRO A 57 23.80 26.99 20.79
CA PRO A 57 22.71 26.76 21.72
C PRO A 57 22.58 25.26 22.02
N ALA A 58 21.91 24.91 23.12
CA ALA A 58 21.53 23.53 23.35
C ALA A 58 20.62 23.03 22.22
N PRO A 59 20.73 21.76 21.81
CA PRO A 59 19.81 21.18 20.82
C PRO A 59 18.37 21.34 21.30
N LEU A 60 17.46 21.75 20.40
CA LEU A 60 16.04 21.70 20.72
C LEU A 60 15.64 20.24 20.93
N ARG A 61 15.07 19.94 22.09
CA ARG A 61 14.49 18.62 22.38
C ARG A 61 12.99 18.69 22.14
N HIS A 62 12.55 18.10 21.03
CA HIS A 62 11.12 17.87 20.80
C HIS A 62 10.66 16.72 21.70
N LYS A 63 9.44 16.80 22.24
CA LYS A 63 8.83 15.65 22.93
C LYS A 63 8.74 14.50 21.93
N THR A 64 9.27 13.33 22.28
CA THR A 64 9.00 12.11 21.52
C THR A 64 7.51 11.83 21.61
N ILE A 65 6.78 12.11 20.54
CA ILE A 65 5.40 11.67 20.39
C ILE A 65 5.48 10.18 20.11
N ARG A 66 4.77 9.35 20.91
CA ARG A 66 4.65 7.91 20.59
C ARG A 66 4.06 7.79 19.19
N SER A 67 4.75 7.09 18.30
CA SER A 67 4.29 6.90 16.93
C SER A 67 3.01 6.06 16.91
N GLU A 68 2.15 6.25 15.91
CA GLU A 68 0.93 5.45 15.73
C GLU A 68 1.20 3.94 15.66
N LYS A 69 2.44 3.55 15.32
CA LYS A 69 2.98 2.19 15.44
C LYS A 69 2.67 1.53 16.78
N ASP A 70 2.67 2.27 17.89
CA ASP A 70 2.42 1.67 19.21
C ASP A 70 0.95 1.24 19.39
N LYS A 71 0.00 1.87 18.67
CA LYS A 71 -1.44 1.54 18.74
C LYS A 71 -1.80 0.37 17.82
N SER A 72 -1.15 0.28 16.66
CA SER A 72 -1.38 -0.77 15.66
C SER A 72 -0.86 -2.15 16.07
N MET A 73 -0.13 -2.24 17.18
CA MET A 73 0.42 -3.49 17.73
C MET A 73 -0.57 -4.23 18.65
N SER A 74 -1.73 -3.65 18.98
CA SER A 74 -2.65 -4.30 19.94
C SER A 74 -3.45 -5.44 19.29
N PRO A 75 -3.67 -6.58 19.99
CA PRO A 75 -4.51 -7.67 19.45
C PRO A 75 -5.91 -7.19 19.04
N LYS A 76 -6.51 -6.28 19.81
CA LYS A 76 -7.82 -5.70 19.50
C LYS A 76 -7.82 -4.94 18.17
N TYR A 77 -6.77 -4.20 17.87
CA TYR A 77 -6.62 -3.52 16.59
C TYR A 77 -6.45 -4.52 15.45
N MET A 78 -5.62 -5.56 15.63
CA MET A 78 -5.43 -6.61 14.62
C MET A 78 -6.75 -7.33 14.27
N THR A 79 -7.56 -7.67 15.28
CA THR A 79 -8.91 -8.20 15.07
C THR A 79 -9.79 -7.22 14.30
N ALA A 80 -9.80 -5.94 14.66
CA ALA A 80 -10.60 -4.92 13.98
C ALA A 80 -10.17 -4.70 12.51
N MET A 81 -8.88 -4.89 12.21
CA MET A 81 -8.33 -4.83 10.85
C MET A 81 -8.48 -6.14 10.06
N GLY A 82 -9.13 -7.15 10.65
CA GLY A 82 -9.42 -8.43 10.02
C GLY A 82 -8.21 -9.33 9.80
N LEU A 83 -7.18 -9.19 10.64
CA LEU A 83 -5.90 -9.89 10.49
C LEU A 83 -5.82 -11.19 11.31
N ASP A 84 -6.87 -11.55 12.05
CA ASP A 84 -6.94 -12.81 12.81
C ASP A 84 -6.83 -14.05 11.91
N ASP A 85 -6.49 -15.20 12.50
CA ASP A 85 -6.40 -16.46 11.75
C ASP A 85 -7.78 -17.01 11.40
N VAL A 86 -7.80 -17.73 10.28
CA VAL A 86 -8.90 -18.60 9.89
C VAL A 86 -8.81 -19.86 10.73
N SER A 87 -9.90 -20.23 11.40
CA SER A 87 -9.94 -21.48 12.15
C SER A 87 -10.00 -22.67 11.18
N ARG A 88 -9.22 -23.73 11.42
CA ARG A 88 -9.18 -24.91 10.54
C ARG A 88 -10.54 -25.60 10.34
N ASP A 89 -11.41 -25.48 11.33
CA ASP A 89 -12.78 -26.03 11.35
C ASP A 89 -13.85 -24.98 11.00
N ALA A 90 -13.46 -23.79 10.51
CA ALA A 90 -14.41 -22.75 10.13
C ALA A 90 -15.32 -23.22 8.99
N ALA A 91 -14.83 -24.05 8.06
CA ALA A 91 -15.56 -24.52 6.89
C ALA A 91 -16.93 -25.12 7.23
N GLU A 92 -17.01 -25.89 8.32
CA GLU A 92 -18.23 -26.56 8.79
C GLU A 92 -19.28 -25.58 9.35
N ARG A 93 -18.86 -24.36 9.70
CA ARG A 93 -19.69 -23.29 10.25
C ARG A 93 -19.88 -22.12 9.30
N THR A 94 -19.33 -22.23 8.10
CA THR A 94 -19.38 -21.18 7.09
C THR A 94 -20.46 -21.42 6.06
N ARG A 95 -20.96 -20.34 5.47
CA ARG A 95 -21.78 -20.34 4.26
C ARG A 95 -21.27 -19.28 3.30
N THR A 96 -21.20 -19.59 2.02
CA THR A 96 -20.86 -18.62 0.99
C THR A 96 -22.06 -17.70 0.70
N VAL A 97 -21.78 -16.50 0.23
CA VAL A 97 -22.77 -15.56 -0.28
C VAL A 97 -22.58 -15.41 -1.77
N ASP A 98 -23.64 -15.62 -2.56
CA ASP A 98 -23.62 -15.38 -3.99
C ASP A 98 -23.70 -13.88 -4.28
N ILE A 99 -22.57 -13.30 -4.68
CA ILE A 99 -22.44 -11.90 -5.07
C ILE A 99 -22.28 -11.73 -6.59
N SER A 100 -22.50 -12.79 -7.37
CA SER A 100 -22.18 -12.81 -8.81
C SER A 100 -22.94 -11.76 -9.62
N ARG A 101 -24.19 -11.46 -9.24
CA ARG A 101 -25.01 -10.43 -9.92
C ARG A 101 -24.45 -9.01 -9.84
N TRP A 102 -23.48 -8.75 -8.97
CA TRP A 102 -22.86 -7.44 -8.80
C TRP A 102 -21.46 -7.35 -9.43
N PHE A 103 -20.89 -8.45 -9.93
CA PHE A 103 -19.60 -8.41 -10.59
C PHE A 103 -19.64 -7.47 -11.80
N ASN A 104 -18.60 -6.64 -11.92
CA ASN A 104 -18.50 -5.60 -12.95
C ASN A 104 -17.19 -5.66 -13.75
N SER A 105 -16.33 -6.65 -13.48
CA SER A 105 -15.05 -6.82 -14.17
C SER A 105 -14.45 -8.22 -13.95
N ASN A 106 -13.36 -8.51 -14.66
CA ASN A 106 -12.44 -9.58 -14.31
C ASN A 106 -11.29 -9.02 -13.47
N VAL A 107 -10.78 -9.79 -12.51
CA VAL A 107 -9.71 -9.32 -11.61
C VAL A 107 -8.40 -8.95 -12.33
N ASP A 108 -8.15 -9.57 -13.48
CA ASP A 108 -6.97 -9.34 -14.32
C ASP A 108 -7.10 -8.10 -15.24
N ASP A 109 -8.27 -7.47 -15.31
CA ASP A 109 -8.48 -6.24 -16.09
C ASP A 109 -7.92 -4.98 -15.41
N ILE A 110 -7.57 -5.06 -14.12
CA ILE A 110 -7.20 -3.91 -13.28
C ILE A 110 -6.10 -3.03 -13.88
N PHE A 111 -5.08 -3.60 -14.52
CA PHE A 111 -4.00 -2.85 -15.18
C PHE A 111 -4.09 -2.88 -16.71
N ARG A 112 -5.13 -3.51 -17.27
CA ARG A 112 -5.44 -3.48 -18.70
C ARG A 112 -6.28 -2.25 -19.08
N ASN A 113 -7.08 -1.75 -18.14
CA ASN A 113 -7.86 -0.52 -18.26
C ASN A 113 -7.02 0.75 -18.47
N GLU A 114 -7.69 1.80 -18.95
CA GLU A 114 -7.22 3.18 -18.92
C GLU A 114 -8.07 3.98 -17.93
N TYR A 115 -7.43 4.53 -16.89
CA TYR A 115 -8.03 5.38 -15.87
C TYR A 115 -7.82 6.84 -16.23
N LEU A 116 -8.77 7.42 -16.96
CA LEU A 116 -8.60 8.75 -17.60
C LEU A 116 -9.27 9.89 -16.83
N SER A 117 -10.24 9.60 -15.97
CA SER A 117 -10.98 10.63 -15.24
C SER A 117 -11.54 10.12 -13.91
N PRO A 118 -11.60 10.98 -12.87
CA PRO A 118 -11.16 12.37 -12.86
C PRO A 118 -9.62 12.47 -12.74
N ARG A 119 -9.01 13.41 -13.48
CA ARG A 119 -7.59 13.78 -13.35
C ARG A 119 -7.48 15.25 -12.92
N PRO A 120 -6.44 15.63 -12.16
CA PRO A 120 -6.31 16.99 -11.67
C PRO A 120 -6.22 17.98 -12.86
N PRO A 121 -6.88 19.15 -12.78
CA PRO A 121 -6.80 20.16 -13.84
C PRO A 121 -5.47 20.94 -13.82
N PHE A 122 -4.51 20.51 -13.01
CA PHE A 122 -3.22 21.16 -12.78
C PHE A 122 -2.08 20.18 -13.05
N THR A 123 -0.90 20.70 -13.37
CA THR A 123 0.29 19.89 -13.58
C THR A 123 0.63 19.10 -12.30
N SER A 124 0.59 17.78 -12.40
CA SER A 124 0.94 16.85 -11.32
C SER A 124 1.78 15.69 -11.86
N LEU A 125 2.53 15.04 -10.98
CA LEU A 125 3.11 13.72 -11.25
C LEU A 125 2.00 12.67 -11.05
N GLU A 126 1.10 12.60 -12.03
CA GLU A 126 -0.04 11.68 -12.00
C GLU A 126 0.38 10.23 -12.16
N LEU A 127 -0.47 9.33 -11.66
CA LEU A 127 -0.33 7.91 -11.96
C LEU A 127 -0.52 7.67 -13.48
N PRO A 128 0.31 6.81 -14.11
CA PRO A 128 0.12 6.44 -15.52
C PRO A 128 -1.29 5.92 -15.81
N MET A 129 -1.72 6.01 -17.07
CA MET A 129 -3.10 5.72 -17.48
C MET A 129 -3.53 4.30 -17.14
N GLN A 130 -2.60 3.34 -17.11
CA GLN A 130 -2.85 1.95 -16.74
C GLN A 130 -3.09 1.72 -15.23
N GLY A 131 -2.97 2.75 -14.38
CA GLY A 131 -3.17 2.60 -12.93
C GLY A 131 -2.00 1.94 -12.18
N ALA A 132 -0.84 1.82 -12.83
CA ALA A 132 0.40 1.28 -12.29
C ALA A 132 1.62 2.02 -12.84
N GLY A 133 2.74 1.94 -12.11
CA GLY A 133 3.98 2.66 -12.42
C GLY A 133 4.13 3.97 -11.63
N ASP A 134 5.26 4.64 -11.83
CA ASP A 134 5.58 5.92 -11.20
C ASP A 134 6.33 6.87 -12.16
N TRP A 135 6.80 8.01 -11.64
CA TRP A 135 7.50 9.02 -12.43
C TRP A 135 8.85 8.54 -13.00
N CYS A 136 9.51 7.56 -12.37
CA CYS A 136 10.74 6.94 -12.86
C CYS A 136 10.45 5.77 -13.81
N THR A 137 9.28 5.16 -13.69
CA THR A 137 8.92 3.91 -14.37
C THR A 137 7.50 3.99 -14.98
N PRO A 138 7.21 4.98 -15.85
CA PRO A 138 5.84 5.30 -16.28
C PRO A 138 5.21 4.24 -17.20
N HIS A 139 6.03 3.35 -17.78
CA HIS A 139 5.58 2.30 -18.70
C HIS A 139 5.36 0.95 -18.02
N VAL A 140 5.54 0.89 -16.71
CA VAL A 140 5.29 -0.33 -15.93
C VAL A 140 3.82 -0.70 -16.01
N ARG A 141 3.57 -1.94 -16.41
CA ARG A 141 2.26 -2.56 -16.44
C ARG A 141 2.40 -3.97 -15.89
N PRO A 142 2.11 -4.19 -14.59
CA PRO A 142 2.15 -5.52 -14.02
C PRO A 142 1.14 -6.44 -14.72
N GLU A 143 1.56 -7.65 -15.03
CA GLU A 143 0.69 -8.67 -15.61
C GLU A 143 -0.04 -9.42 -14.49
N ILE A 144 -1.37 -9.33 -14.50
CA ILE A 144 -2.25 -10.05 -13.60
C ILE A 144 -2.91 -11.15 -14.42
N GLU A 145 -2.94 -12.35 -13.87
CA GLU A 145 -3.54 -13.52 -14.51
C GLU A 145 -4.05 -14.49 -13.44
N ASP A 146 -5.34 -14.81 -13.48
CA ASP A 146 -6.02 -15.62 -12.47
C ASP A 146 -6.46 -17.01 -12.95
N ASP A 147 -5.92 -17.46 -14.09
CA ASP A 147 -6.15 -18.79 -14.65
C ASP A 147 -5.80 -19.91 -13.68
N GLY A 148 -4.73 -19.75 -12.89
CA GLY A 148 -4.35 -20.69 -11.84
C GLY A 148 -5.45 -20.87 -10.79
N LEU A 149 -5.92 -19.76 -10.22
CA LEU A 149 -7.03 -19.72 -9.28
C LEU A 149 -8.30 -20.32 -9.90
N ARG A 150 -8.65 -19.92 -11.13
CA ARG A 150 -9.83 -20.42 -11.86
C ARG A 150 -9.76 -21.93 -12.08
N SER A 151 -8.58 -22.47 -12.39
CA SER A 151 -8.36 -23.90 -12.61
C SER A 151 -8.59 -24.77 -11.37
N LEU A 152 -8.58 -24.17 -10.17
CA LEU A 152 -8.81 -24.83 -8.88
C LEU A 152 -10.27 -24.79 -8.43
N VAL A 153 -11.13 -24.02 -9.11
CA VAL A 153 -12.55 -23.95 -8.79
C VAL A 153 -13.21 -25.29 -9.07
N ARG A 154 -13.91 -25.85 -8.08
CA ARG A 154 -14.69 -27.09 -8.17
C ARG A 154 -16.10 -26.81 -7.67
N ASP A 155 -17.11 -27.09 -8.50
CA ASP A 155 -18.52 -26.82 -8.19
C ASP A 155 -18.78 -25.36 -7.76
N GLY A 156 -18.08 -24.40 -8.38
CA GLY A 156 -18.16 -22.97 -8.06
C GLY A 156 -17.39 -22.55 -6.81
N LEU A 157 -16.67 -23.46 -6.16
CA LEU A 157 -15.96 -23.20 -4.91
C LEU A 157 -14.44 -23.26 -5.11
N PHE A 158 -13.76 -22.25 -4.57
CA PHE A 158 -12.33 -22.28 -4.31
C PHE A 158 -12.06 -22.63 -2.84
N ASP A 159 -11.28 -23.68 -2.60
CA ASP A 159 -10.86 -24.10 -1.25
C ASP A 159 -9.47 -23.54 -0.93
N THR A 160 -9.38 -22.73 0.12
CA THR A 160 -8.13 -22.07 0.52
C THR A 160 -7.14 -23.01 1.22
N GLY A 161 -7.58 -24.21 1.62
CA GLY A 161 -6.80 -25.10 2.48
C GLY A 161 -6.63 -24.61 3.94
N LEU A 162 -7.07 -23.39 4.27
CA LEU A 162 -7.04 -22.81 5.62
C LEU A 162 -8.28 -23.14 6.47
N GLY A 163 -9.30 -23.75 5.86
CA GLY A 163 -10.59 -23.98 6.50
C GLY A 163 -11.67 -22.97 6.14
N VAL A 164 -11.50 -22.17 5.07
CA VAL A 164 -12.57 -21.36 4.48
C VAL A 164 -12.64 -21.60 2.97
N ARG A 165 -13.85 -21.57 2.41
CA ARG A 165 -14.11 -21.69 0.97
C ARG A 165 -14.76 -20.42 0.45
N PHE A 166 -14.52 -20.09 -0.80
CA PHE A 166 -15.12 -18.94 -1.47
C PHE A 166 -15.90 -19.37 -2.70
N LEU A 167 -17.10 -18.84 -2.87
CA LEU A 167 -17.88 -18.98 -4.10
C LEU A 167 -17.30 -18.00 -5.13
N THR A 168 -16.75 -18.53 -6.21
CA THR A 168 -16.11 -17.76 -7.28
C THR A 168 -16.23 -18.53 -8.60
N PRO A 169 -16.51 -17.87 -9.73
CA PRO A 169 -16.69 -18.56 -11.01
C PRO A 169 -15.35 -18.99 -11.62
N ALA A 170 -15.37 -20.08 -12.38
CA ALA A 170 -14.21 -20.52 -13.16
C ALA A 170 -14.01 -19.65 -14.42
N GLU A 171 -15.06 -19.01 -14.93
CA GLU A 171 -15.04 -18.20 -16.16
C GLU A 171 -15.85 -16.92 -15.99
N GLY A 172 -15.48 -15.87 -16.73
CA GLY A 172 -16.16 -14.58 -16.72
C GLY A 172 -15.85 -13.74 -15.47
N HIS A 173 -16.67 -12.70 -15.28
CA HIS A 173 -16.47 -11.70 -14.22
C HIS A 173 -16.47 -12.35 -12.84
N ASN A 174 -15.51 -11.95 -12.02
CA ASN A 174 -15.26 -12.54 -10.70
C ASN A 174 -14.96 -11.49 -9.61
N ILE A 175 -15.15 -10.20 -9.92
CA ILE A 175 -14.86 -9.13 -8.96
C ILE A 175 -15.83 -7.95 -9.09
N ILE A 176 -16.15 -7.35 -7.95
CA ILE A 176 -16.84 -6.07 -7.82
C ILE A 176 -15.78 -5.01 -7.55
N TYR A 177 -15.41 -4.23 -8.57
CA TYR A 177 -14.54 -3.08 -8.38
C TYR A 177 -15.29 -1.83 -7.96
N THR A 178 -14.68 -1.08 -7.05
CA THR A 178 -15.04 0.30 -6.70
C THR A 178 -13.83 1.21 -6.87
N SER A 179 -14.05 2.44 -7.32
CA SER A 179 -12.99 3.44 -7.47
C SER A 179 -13.54 4.87 -7.47
N LEU A 180 -12.66 5.83 -7.23
CA LEU A 180 -12.95 7.24 -7.51
C LEU A 180 -12.65 7.61 -8.98
N TRP A 181 -12.06 6.70 -9.75
CA TRP A 181 -12.06 6.77 -11.22
C TRP A 181 -13.45 6.49 -11.77
N ASP A 182 -13.84 7.16 -12.86
CA ASP A 182 -15.15 7.01 -13.50
C ASP A 182 -15.37 5.61 -14.12
N ASN A 183 -14.33 4.77 -14.16
CA ASN A 183 -14.40 3.39 -14.62
C ASN A 183 -15.33 2.52 -13.76
N TYR A 184 -15.49 2.85 -12.47
CA TYR A 184 -16.25 2.05 -11.51
C TYR A 184 -17.02 2.96 -10.54
N PRO A 185 -18.13 2.48 -9.94
CA PRO A 185 -18.79 3.25 -8.88
C PRO A 185 -17.87 3.43 -7.66
N ASP A 186 -18.05 4.51 -6.90
CA ASP A 186 -17.30 4.75 -5.66
C ASP A 186 -17.64 3.74 -4.55
N SER A 187 -18.80 3.07 -4.68
CA SER A 187 -19.32 2.13 -3.71
C SER A 187 -20.31 1.15 -4.33
N VAL A 188 -20.34 -0.08 -3.80
CA VAL A 188 -21.33 -1.10 -4.15
C VAL A 188 -21.82 -1.79 -2.87
N THR A 189 -23.14 -2.00 -2.81
CA THR A 189 -23.80 -2.71 -1.71
C THR A 189 -24.33 -4.05 -2.18
N VAL A 190 -23.95 -5.12 -1.48
CA VAL A 190 -24.47 -6.48 -1.65
C VAL A 190 -25.40 -6.85 -0.48
N GLU A 191 -26.45 -7.60 -0.79
CA GLU A 191 -27.41 -8.06 0.22
C GLU A 191 -26.80 -9.19 1.06
N LEU A 192 -27.01 -9.12 2.37
CA LEU A 192 -26.66 -10.17 3.31
C LEU A 192 -27.90 -10.62 4.08
N ASP A 193 -27.91 -11.86 4.52
CA ASP A 193 -29.00 -12.42 5.31
C ASP A 193 -28.49 -13.08 6.61
N GLY A 194 -29.40 -13.56 7.46
CA GLY A 194 -29.03 -14.40 8.60
C GLY A 194 -28.17 -13.70 9.65
N LYS A 195 -27.35 -14.49 10.36
CA LYS A 195 -26.48 -14.02 11.44
C LYS A 195 -25.08 -14.62 11.27
N ALA A 196 -24.06 -13.86 11.61
CA ALA A 196 -22.67 -14.29 11.57
C ALA A 196 -21.86 -13.57 12.64
N ARG A 197 -20.76 -14.19 13.05
CA ARG A 197 -19.72 -13.59 13.91
C ARG A 197 -18.51 -13.10 13.13
N TYR A 198 -18.30 -13.62 11.92
CA TYR A 198 -17.22 -13.19 11.02
C TYR A 198 -17.70 -13.19 9.57
N ALA A 199 -17.20 -12.22 8.80
CA ALA A 199 -17.20 -12.26 7.34
C ALA A 199 -15.76 -12.44 6.85
N TYR A 200 -15.50 -13.54 6.15
CA TYR A 200 -14.29 -13.75 5.38
C TYR A 200 -14.47 -13.12 4.01
N LEU A 201 -13.53 -12.24 3.64
CA LEU A 201 -13.57 -11.48 2.39
C LEU A 201 -12.37 -11.85 1.55
N LEU A 202 -12.60 -12.25 0.30
CA LEU A 202 -11.55 -12.34 -0.71
C LEU A 202 -11.55 -11.01 -1.47
N LEU A 203 -10.46 -10.25 -1.35
CA LEU A 203 -10.33 -8.91 -1.92
C LEU A 203 -9.08 -8.82 -2.80
N ALA A 204 -9.12 -8.00 -3.84
CA ALA A 204 -7.96 -7.71 -4.68
C ALA A 204 -8.04 -6.28 -5.20
N GLY A 205 -6.91 -5.61 -5.38
CA GLY A 205 -6.93 -4.23 -5.86
C GLY A 205 -5.58 -3.52 -5.82
N SER A 206 -5.58 -2.24 -6.14
CA SER A 206 -4.39 -1.39 -6.14
C SER A 206 -4.33 -0.49 -4.92
N THR A 207 -3.10 -0.09 -4.58
CA THR A 207 -2.75 0.96 -3.62
C THR A 207 -1.35 1.43 -3.99
N GLN A 208 -1.03 2.70 -3.74
CA GLN A 208 0.31 3.23 -3.98
C GLN A 208 0.90 3.85 -2.71
N ASN A 209 2.14 4.30 -2.81
CA ASN A 209 2.88 4.91 -1.70
C ASN A 209 2.21 6.20 -1.18
N MET A 210 1.50 6.95 -2.03
CA MET A 210 0.79 8.17 -1.64
C MET A 210 -0.45 7.89 -0.78
N GLN A 211 -1.05 6.71 -0.88
CA GLN A 211 -2.21 6.28 -0.11
C GLN A 211 -1.81 5.46 1.13
N SER A 212 -0.56 5.57 1.56
CA SER A 212 -0.10 4.89 2.77
C SER A 212 -0.60 5.57 4.03
N ARG A 213 -0.94 4.77 5.05
CA ARG A 213 -1.41 5.20 6.37
C ARG A 213 -2.70 5.99 6.38
N ILE A 214 -3.51 5.81 5.35
CA ILE A 214 -4.85 6.36 5.24
C ILE A 214 -5.81 5.27 4.77
N ASP A 215 -7.08 5.45 5.08
CA ASP A 215 -8.13 4.56 4.58
C ASP A 215 -8.19 4.67 3.05
N ASN A 216 -7.77 3.61 2.37
CA ASN A 216 -7.89 3.47 0.92
C ASN A 216 -9.35 3.20 0.55
N GLY A 217 -10.00 2.40 1.38
CA GLY A 217 -11.43 2.12 1.33
C GLY A 217 -11.92 1.58 2.66
N ARG A 218 -13.17 1.14 2.68
CA ARG A 218 -13.76 0.48 3.85
C ARG A 218 -14.80 -0.55 3.45
N VAL A 219 -14.97 -1.53 4.31
CA VAL A 219 -16.08 -2.49 4.27
C VAL A 219 -17.02 -2.16 5.43
N THR A 220 -18.29 -1.92 5.12
CA THR A 220 -19.34 -1.62 6.11
C THR A 220 -20.42 -2.69 6.06
N VAL A 221 -20.65 -3.37 7.17
CA VAL A 221 -21.75 -4.32 7.32
C VAL A 221 -22.88 -3.66 8.10
N ARG A 222 -24.05 -3.53 7.49
CA ARG A 222 -25.26 -3.00 8.12
C ARG A 222 -26.13 -4.14 8.65
N TYR A 223 -26.72 -3.92 9.81
CA TYR A 223 -27.68 -4.81 10.44
C TYR A 223 -29.11 -4.27 10.31
N THR A 224 -30.10 -5.16 10.36
CA THR A 224 -31.53 -4.81 10.29
C THR A 224 -32.02 -3.88 11.42
N ASP A 225 -31.26 -3.74 12.51
CA ASP A 225 -31.53 -2.78 13.59
C ASP A 225 -30.97 -1.37 13.31
N GLY A 226 -30.37 -1.16 12.14
CA GLY A 226 -29.76 0.10 11.70
C GLY A 226 -28.32 0.31 12.18
N SER A 227 -27.78 -0.56 13.04
CA SER A 227 -26.37 -0.47 13.46
C SER A 227 -25.42 -1.00 12.38
N CYS A 228 -24.13 -0.69 12.51
CA CYS A 228 -23.11 -1.09 11.54
C CYS A 228 -21.81 -1.52 12.24
N ASP A 229 -21.10 -2.46 11.61
CA ASP A 229 -19.67 -2.70 11.84
C ASP A 229 -18.87 -2.21 10.62
N ILE A 230 -17.69 -1.63 10.86
CA ILE A 230 -16.86 -1.01 9.83
C ILE A 230 -15.43 -1.52 9.97
N MET A 231 -14.84 -1.99 8.86
CA MET A 231 -13.44 -2.35 8.75
C MET A 231 -12.76 -1.48 7.68
N PRO A 232 -11.81 -0.61 8.03
CA PRO A 232 -11.05 0.15 7.04
C PRO A 232 -10.08 -0.76 6.29
N LEU A 233 -9.73 -0.36 5.07
CA LEU A 233 -8.69 -0.96 4.24
C LEU A 233 -7.53 0.03 4.18
N GLU A 234 -6.43 -0.30 4.85
CA GLU A 234 -5.29 0.59 5.06
C GLU A 234 -3.99 -0.09 4.62
N ASN A 235 -3.25 0.57 3.72
CA ASN A 235 -1.88 0.24 3.38
C ASN A 235 -0.92 0.83 4.44
N PRO A 236 0.10 0.12 4.94
CA PRO A 236 0.46 -1.27 4.73
C PRO A 236 0.05 -2.15 5.94
N VAL A 237 -1.22 -2.05 6.35
CA VAL A 237 -1.78 -2.79 7.50
C VAL A 237 -2.52 -4.02 6.99
N ASN A 238 -3.67 -3.83 6.36
CA ASN A 238 -4.53 -4.90 5.87
C ASN A 238 -4.90 -4.73 4.40
N TRP A 239 -4.35 -3.76 3.67
CA TRP A 239 -4.57 -3.55 2.24
C TRP A 239 -3.27 -3.56 1.45
N CYS A 240 -3.02 -4.66 0.75
CA CYS A 240 -1.79 -4.93 0.00
C CYS A 240 -2.05 -4.89 -1.51
N PRO A 241 -1.19 -4.23 -2.31
CA PRO A 241 -1.39 -4.11 -3.75
C PRO A 241 -1.41 -5.50 -4.42
N ILE A 242 -2.19 -5.65 -5.48
CA ILE A 242 -2.40 -6.94 -6.15
C ILE A 242 -1.12 -7.56 -6.73
N HIS A 243 -0.17 -6.75 -7.21
CA HIS A 243 1.01 -7.20 -7.96
C HIS A 243 2.28 -7.36 -7.12
N GLN A 244 2.29 -7.00 -5.84
CA GLN A 244 3.49 -7.04 -5.01
C GLN A 244 3.17 -7.10 -3.51
N ASP A 245 4.15 -7.49 -2.69
CA ASP A 245 4.03 -7.43 -1.22
C ASP A 245 4.57 -6.10 -0.62
N TYR A 246 4.31 -5.85 0.66
CA TYR A 246 4.73 -4.63 1.36
C TYR A 246 6.26 -4.45 1.42
N TYR A 247 6.69 -3.19 1.36
CA TYR A 247 8.08 -2.81 1.63
C TYR A 247 8.30 -2.67 3.13
N THR A 248 9.39 -3.23 3.64
CA THR A 248 9.79 -3.09 5.05
C THR A 248 11.29 -2.91 5.15
N ASP A 249 11.73 -2.00 6.02
CA ASP A 249 13.16 -1.74 6.31
C ASP A 249 13.48 -1.77 7.81
N ASP A 250 12.56 -2.29 8.64
CA ASP A 250 12.60 -2.27 10.12
C ASP A 250 12.75 -0.89 10.76
N HIS A 251 12.66 0.18 9.97
CA HIS A 251 12.90 1.56 10.38
C HIS A 251 11.71 2.45 10.01
N ALA A 252 11.80 3.15 8.87
CA ALA A 252 10.79 4.13 8.46
C ALA A 252 9.54 3.45 7.90
N PHE A 253 9.68 2.26 7.31
CA PHE A 253 8.62 1.52 6.66
C PHE A 253 8.25 0.28 7.49
N TRP A 254 7.31 0.47 8.41
CA TRP A 254 6.79 -0.60 9.25
C TRP A 254 5.48 -1.20 8.70
N VAL A 255 5.24 -2.49 8.89
CA VAL A 255 3.97 -3.17 8.59
C VAL A 255 3.31 -3.65 9.87
N ALA A 256 2.01 -3.96 9.81
CA ALA A 256 1.35 -4.62 10.94
C ALA A 256 2.09 -5.92 11.31
N PRO A 257 2.11 -6.35 12.58
CA PRO A 257 2.79 -7.58 13.03
C PRO A 257 2.38 -8.84 12.29
N LYS A 258 1.23 -8.80 11.63
CA LYS A 258 0.67 -9.92 10.89
C LYS A 258 0.14 -9.40 9.57
N LYS A 259 0.74 -9.85 8.47
CA LYS A 259 0.28 -9.54 7.10
C LYS A 259 -1.04 -10.26 6.81
N PRO A 260 -1.93 -9.74 5.96
CA PRO A 260 -3.09 -10.50 5.51
C PRO A 260 -2.66 -11.80 4.81
N TYR A 261 -3.52 -12.82 4.81
CA TYR A 261 -3.28 -13.97 3.93
C TYR A 261 -3.37 -13.50 2.48
N ARG A 262 -2.48 -14.00 1.64
CA ARG A 262 -2.40 -13.73 0.21
C ARG A 262 -2.75 -15.01 -0.53
N VAL A 263 -3.61 -14.91 -1.53
CA VAL A 263 -3.99 -16.00 -2.44
C VAL A 263 -3.30 -15.71 -3.76
N ILE A 264 -2.24 -16.46 -4.07
CA ILE A 264 -1.48 -16.28 -5.31
C ILE A 264 -2.33 -16.76 -6.48
N PHE A 265 -2.50 -15.91 -7.49
CA PHE A 265 -3.43 -16.20 -8.58
C PHE A 265 -2.93 -17.30 -9.52
N SER A 266 -1.62 -17.45 -9.67
CA SER A 266 -1.01 -18.43 -10.58
C SER A 266 -1.14 -19.89 -10.12
N ASP A 267 -1.26 -20.15 -8.81
CA ASP A 267 -1.32 -21.52 -8.27
C ASP A 267 -2.32 -21.72 -7.13
N GLY A 268 -3.04 -20.66 -6.72
CA GLY A 268 -4.00 -20.68 -5.62
C GLY A 268 -3.39 -20.90 -4.23
N SER A 269 -2.06 -20.86 -4.09
CA SER A 269 -1.39 -21.02 -2.80
C SER A 269 -1.77 -19.88 -1.85
N VAL A 270 -1.94 -20.22 -0.57
CA VAL A 270 -2.38 -19.26 0.46
C VAL A 270 -1.35 -19.13 1.57
N SER A 271 -0.76 -17.95 1.72
CA SER A 271 0.28 -17.68 2.73
C SER A 271 0.24 -16.23 3.23
N ARG A 272 0.74 -15.97 4.44
CA ARG A 272 1.06 -14.61 4.91
C ARG A 272 2.49 -14.19 4.55
N ASP A 273 3.35 -15.18 4.36
CA ASP A 273 4.76 -15.02 4.06
C ASP A 273 4.96 -15.53 2.63
N ILE A 274 4.97 -14.59 1.68
CA ILE A 274 5.27 -14.87 0.28
C ILE A 274 6.78 -14.89 0.15
N ASP A 275 7.34 -15.97 -0.39
CA ASP A 275 8.73 -16.03 -0.81
C ASP A 275 8.91 -15.21 -2.10
N VAL A 276 9.10 -13.90 -1.94
CA VAL A 276 9.26 -12.96 -3.06
C VAL A 276 10.53 -13.22 -3.86
N ASP A 277 11.55 -13.86 -3.28
CA ASP A 277 12.80 -14.21 -3.99
C ASP A 277 12.56 -15.37 -4.97
N PHE A 278 11.74 -16.36 -4.56
CA PHE A 278 11.27 -17.42 -5.47
C PHE A 278 10.56 -16.85 -6.70
N TYR A 279 9.72 -15.83 -6.50
CA TYR A 279 8.92 -15.22 -7.55
C TYR A 279 9.72 -14.21 -8.42
N ALA A 280 10.64 -13.44 -7.82
CA ALA A 280 11.53 -12.53 -8.56
C ALA A 280 12.56 -13.27 -9.45
N ALA A 281 12.84 -14.54 -9.15
CA ALA A 281 13.64 -15.41 -10.02
C ALA A 281 12.88 -15.88 -11.27
N ALA A 282 11.55 -16.00 -11.19
CA ALA A 282 10.68 -16.42 -12.30
C ALA A 282 10.45 -15.33 -13.36
N GLU A 283 10.50 -14.05 -12.99
CA GLU A 283 10.38 -12.92 -13.95
C GLU A 283 11.67 -12.65 -14.75
N ASN A 284 12.81 -13.20 -14.33
CA ASN A 284 14.10 -12.95 -14.99
C ASN A 284 14.40 -13.86 -16.21
N THR A 285 13.48 -14.74 -16.61
CA THR A 285 13.74 -15.70 -17.70
C THR A 285 13.40 -15.20 -19.11
N ASP A 286 12.70 -14.06 -19.27
CA ASP A 286 12.30 -13.56 -20.60
C ASP A 286 12.78 -12.14 -20.96
N MET A 287 13.90 -11.67 -20.37
CA MET A 287 14.58 -10.44 -20.79
C MET A 287 15.65 -10.64 -21.88
N ASN A 288 15.47 -11.65 -22.75
CA ASN A 288 16.29 -11.86 -23.95
C ASN A 288 15.49 -11.64 -25.26
N GLY A 289 14.51 -10.74 -25.26
CA GLY A 289 13.87 -10.23 -26.47
C GLY A 289 14.63 -9.04 -27.05
N GLY A 290 15.44 -9.27 -28.09
CA GLY A 290 16.37 -8.30 -28.67
C GLY A 290 15.74 -6.98 -29.12
N GLY A 291 16.26 -5.88 -28.57
CA GLY A 291 16.06 -4.51 -29.04
C GLY A 291 17.27 -3.66 -28.69
N THR A 292 18.13 -3.40 -29.67
CA THR A 292 19.33 -2.56 -29.52
C THR A 292 18.98 -1.10 -29.25
N THR A 293 19.16 -0.58 -28.03
CA THR A 293 19.33 0.87 -27.78
C THR A 293 20.16 1.15 -26.53
N GLY A 294 21.44 1.52 -26.74
CA GLY A 294 22.22 2.41 -25.87
C GLY A 294 22.79 1.83 -24.56
N PRO A 295 24.04 2.18 -24.18
CA PRO A 295 24.56 1.86 -22.86
C PRO A 295 23.94 2.83 -21.83
N GLY A 296 23.12 2.33 -20.90
CA GLY A 296 22.74 3.09 -19.71
C GLY A 296 21.29 3.06 -19.22
N LEU A 297 20.46 2.10 -19.63
CA LEU A 297 19.16 1.81 -18.98
C LEU A 297 19.02 0.29 -18.84
N ASP A 298 19.84 -0.27 -17.96
CA ASP A 298 19.67 -1.64 -17.49
C ASP A 298 18.23 -1.80 -16.97
N ALA A 299 17.53 -2.80 -17.50
CA ALA A 299 16.39 -3.49 -16.89
C ALA A 299 16.03 -2.98 -15.48
N VAL A 300 15.19 -1.95 -15.40
CA VAL A 300 14.78 -1.40 -14.10
C VAL A 300 13.87 -2.43 -13.45
N LYS A 301 14.41 -3.18 -12.48
CA LYS A 301 13.60 -4.02 -11.59
C LYS A 301 12.61 -3.10 -10.89
N VAL A 302 11.35 -3.14 -11.32
CA VAL A 302 10.25 -2.26 -10.86
C VAL A 302 10.04 -2.40 -9.35
N THR A 303 10.16 -3.64 -8.87
CA THR A 303 10.04 -3.97 -7.46
C THR A 303 10.81 -5.26 -7.18
N ASP A 304 11.40 -5.36 -5.99
CA ASP A 304 12.00 -6.59 -5.47
C ASP A 304 10.99 -7.53 -4.82
N ARG A 305 9.71 -7.14 -4.78
CA ARG A 305 8.61 -7.83 -4.09
C ARG A 305 7.45 -8.20 -5.01
N GLY A 306 7.72 -8.32 -6.31
CA GLY A 306 6.72 -8.68 -7.32
C GLY A 306 6.10 -10.05 -7.06
N ILE A 307 4.82 -10.17 -7.37
CA ILE A 307 4.07 -11.43 -7.33
C ILE A 307 3.57 -11.71 -8.76
N PRO A 308 4.20 -12.63 -9.49
CA PRO A 308 3.81 -13.04 -10.83
C PRO A 308 2.34 -13.48 -10.87
N GLY A 309 1.59 -12.94 -11.83
CA GLY A 309 0.14 -13.15 -11.96
C GLY A 309 -0.70 -12.42 -10.90
N GLY A 310 -0.07 -11.85 -9.86
CA GLY A 310 -0.70 -11.15 -8.77
C GLY A 310 -1.26 -12.04 -7.66
N ALA A 311 -1.85 -11.41 -6.65
CA ALA A 311 -2.53 -12.08 -5.56
C ALA A 311 -3.72 -11.30 -5.01
N ALA A 312 -4.77 -12.03 -4.65
CA ALA A 312 -5.81 -11.54 -3.76
C ALA A 312 -5.35 -11.62 -2.30
N GLN A 313 -6.17 -11.10 -1.40
CA GLN A 313 -5.98 -11.19 0.04
C GLN A 313 -7.26 -11.61 0.75
N ILE A 314 -7.09 -12.33 1.87
CA ILE A 314 -8.19 -12.74 2.74
C ILE A 314 -8.16 -11.91 4.01
N LEU A 315 -9.29 -11.26 4.31
CA LEU A 315 -9.53 -10.58 5.59
C LEU A 315 -10.69 -11.23 6.34
N LYS A 316 -10.55 -11.33 7.66
CA LYS A 316 -11.58 -11.87 8.57
C LYS A 316 -12.23 -10.74 9.35
N MET A 317 -13.24 -10.09 8.77
CA MET A 317 -13.95 -8.99 9.40
C MET A 317 -14.74 -9.50 10.63
N PRO A 318 -14.50 -8.98 11.85
CA PRO A 318 -15.33 -9.28 13.01
C PRO A 318 -16.71 -8.64 12.88
N LEU A 319 -17.74 -9.39 13.23
CA LEU A 319 -19.13 -8.94 13.22
C LEU A 319 -19.74 -9.08 14.62
N THR A 320 -20.72 -8.23 14.93
CA THR A 320 -21.48 -8.29 16.17
C THR A 320 -22.35 -9.56 16.22
N PRO A 321 -22.02 -10.55 17.07
CA PRO A 321 -22.75 -11.82 17.09
C PRO A 321 -24.21 -11.64 17.49
N GLY A 322 -25.10 -12.44 16.92
CA GLY A 322 -26.51 -12.45 17.26
C GLY A 322 -27.36 -11.36 16.59
N LYS A 323 -26.75 -10.38 15.92
CA LYS A 323 -27.46 -9.42 15.06
C LYS A 323 -27.77 -10.00 13.69
N THR A 324 -28.91 -9.61 13.13
CA THR A 324 -29.35 -10.02 11.80
C THR A 324 -28.75 -9.09 10.76
N LEU A 325 -27.97 -9.65 9.85
CA LEU A 325 -27.32 -8.96 8.74
C LEU A 325 -28.35 -8.42 7.75
N GLU A 326 -28.01 -7.31 7.11
CA GLU A 326 -28.83 -6.71 6.04
C GLU A 326 -28.01 -6.53 4.76
N SER A 327 -26.80 -5.95 4.87
CA SER A 327 -25.98 -5.70 3.68
C SER A 327 -24.50 -5.51 4.02
N LEU A 328 -23.66 -5.65 3.01
CA LEU A 328 -22.25 -5.27 3.01
C LEU A 328 -22.02 -4.23 1.92
N THR A 329 -21.35 -3.14 2.27
CA THR A 329 -20.97 -2.08 1.32
C THR A 329 -19.46 -1.98 1.26
N LEU A 330 -18.90 -2.11 0.05
CA LEU A 330 -17.52 -1.74 -0.26
C LEU A 330 -17.51 -0.28 -0.72
N THR A 331 -16.63 0.54 -0.17
CA THR A 331 -16.48 1.96 -0.54
C THR A 331 -15.00 2.29 -0.74
N THR A 332 -14.67 2.90 -1.88
CA THR A 332 -13.35 3.49 -2.13
C THR A 332 -13.30 4.92 -1.59
N LEU A 333 -12.20 5.29 -0.92
CA LEU A 333 -12.04 6.56 -0.22
C LEU A 333 -10.84 7.38 -0.71
N SER A 334 -9.86 6.74 -1.35
CA SER A 334 -8.65 7.39 -1.85
C SER A 334 -8.65 7.52 -3.38
N ASN A 335 -7.99 8.56 -3.89
CA ASN A 335 -7.71 8.68 -5.32
C ASN A 335 -6.67 7.63 -5.75
N ASP A 336 -6.63 7.34 -7.05
CA ASP A 336 -5.64 6.46 -7.69
C ASP A 336 -5.68 4.98 -7.26
N VAL A 337 -6.71 4.56 -6.52
CA VAL A 337 -6.89 3.17 -6.08
C VAL A 337 -8.13 2.54 -6.68
N VAL A 338 -8.04 1.23 -6.91
CA VAL A 338 -9.15 0.37 -7.33
C VAL A 338 -9.24 -0.74 -6.31
N ILE A 339 -10.42 -0.88 -5.68
CA ILE A 339 -10.63 -1.85 -4.60
C ILE A 339 -11.67 -2.84 -5.06
N GLY A 340 -11.38 -4.13 -4.95
CA GLY A 340 -12.22 -5.19 -5.47
C GLY A 340 -12.64 -6.21 -4.42
N LEU A 341 -13.92 -6.58 -4.44
CA LEU A 341 -14.49 -7.70 -3.68
C LEU A 341 -14.77 -8.86 -4.62
N MET A 342 -14.07 -9.98 -4.41
CA MET A 342 -14.21 -11.20 -5.21
C MET A 342 -15.21 -12.17 -4.60
N ALA A 343 -15.21 -12.31 -3.27
CA ALA A 343 -16.11 -13.25 -2.60
C ALA A 343 -16.35 -12.89 -1.13
N VAL A 344 -17.50 -13.35 -0.60
CA VAL A 344 -17.89 -13.23 0.81
C VAL A 344 -18.31 -14.59 1.35
N THR A 345 -17.75 -14.96 2.51
CA THR A 345 -18.13 -16.18 3.24
C THR A 345 -18.40 -15.83 4.71
N LEU A 346 -19.56 -16.21 5.22
CA LEU A 346 -20.04 -15.87 6.56
C LEU A 346 -19.90 -17.06 7.50
N GLU A 347 -19.36 -16.84 8.70
CA GLU A 347 -19.30 -17.86 9.76
C GLU A 347 -20.30 -17.55 10.88
N LYS A 348 -21.14 -18.54 11.20
CA LYS A 348 -22.21 -18.42 12.21
C LYS A 348 -21.70 -18.14 13.61
#